data_AF-A0A848HH81-F1
#
_entry.id   AF-A0A848HH81-F1
#
_cell.length_a   1.000
_cell.length_b   1.000
_cell.length_c   1.000
_cell.angle_alpha   90.00
_cell.angle_beta   90.00
_cell.angle_gamma   90.00
#
_symmetry.space_group_name_H-M   'P 1'
#
loop_
_entity.id
_entity.type
_entity.pdbx_description
1 polymer ?
#
loop_
_entity_poly.entity_id
_entity_poly.type
_entity_poly.pdbx_seq_one_letter_code
_entity_poly.pdbx_strand_id
1 'polypeptide(L)'
;MKHSLIALVCASALSWPLAATGAGGGGGGGGGAGGGDEETTSLRSRDPDYSAAMAAVKTQDWQQVVARMGAYTQRQPGDADGWNELGHAHRQMGNMQPALAAYDKALKINPKHRGVHEYLGEAYLQMGDVPKAEQELKALDKLCFFGCEEYSDLKKSIDSYKKGKQAKAS
;
A
#
# COMPACT_ATOMS: atom_id res chain seq x y z
N MET A 1 -67.64 15.90 8.27
CA MET A 1 -67.84 14.65 7.51
C MET A 1 -67.38 14.89 6.07
N LYS A 2 -66.61 13.95 5.50
CA LYS A 2 -65.87 13.98 4.20
C LYS A 2 -64.40 14.41 4.32
N HIS A 3 -63.37 13.73 3.84
CA HIS A 3 -63.04 12.31 3.58
C HIS A 3 -61.49 12.26 3.61
N SER A 4 -60.89 11.34 4.37
CA SER A 4 -59.44 11.07 4.32
C SER A 4 -59.11 10.24 3.08
N LEU A 5 -58.19 10.72 2.25
CA LEU A 5 -57.56 9.96 1.17
C LEU A 5 -56.11 9.68 1.59
N ILE A 6 -55.84 8.42 1.95
CA ILE A 6 -54.48 7.90 2.14
C ILE A 6 -54.06 7.32 0.78
N ALA A 7 -53.12 7.98 0.11
CA ALA A 7 -52.49 7.45 -1.10
C ALA A 7 -51.33 6.54 -0.69
N LEU A 8 -51.49 5.24 -0.96
CA LEU A 8 -50.47 4.22 -0.79
C LEU A 8 -49.54 4.28 -2.02
N VAL A 9 -48.31 4.77 -1.85
CA VAL A 9 -47.29 4.71 -2.90
C VAL A 9 -46.42 3.47 -2.65
N CYS A 10 -46.60 2.45 -3.49
CA CYS A 10 -45.71 1.30 -3.57
C CYS A 10 -44.34 1.74 -4.12
N ALA A 11 -43.31 1.75 -3.28
CA ALA A 11 -41.93 1.85 -3.72
C ALA A 11 -41.37 0.44 -3.95
N SER A 12 -41.33 0.01 -5.20
CA SER A 12 -40.61 -1.18 -5.64
C SER A 12 -39.10 -0.90 -5.59
N ALA A 13 -38.41 -1.55 -4.66
CA ALA A 13 -36.95 -1.56 -4.62
C ALA A 13 -36.43 -2.37 -5.82
N LEU A 14 -35.89 -1.68 -6.83
CA LEU A 14 -35.10 -2.31 -7.87
C LEU A 14 -33.71 -2.62 -7.31
N SER A 15 -33.44 -3.89 -7.07
CA SER A 15 -32.12 -4.43 -6.77
C SER A 15 -31.26 -4.39 -8.04
N TRP A 16 -30.33 -3.44 -8.14
CA TRP A 16 -29.27 -3.51 -9.14
C TRP A 16 -28.15 -4.44 -8.65
N PRO A 17 -27.66 -5.37 -9.51
CA PRO A 17 -26.48 -6.15 -9.17
C PRO A 17 -25.24 -5.23 -9.15
N LEU A 18 -24.54 -5.21 -8.03
CA LEU A 18 -23.18 -4.65 -7.95
C LEU A 18 -22.26 -5.49 -8.84
N ALA A 19 -21.84 -4.93 -9.97
CA ALA A 19 -20.68 -5.41 -10.70
C ALA A 19 -19.43 -5.06 -9.88
N ALA A 20 -18.96 -6.01 -9.07
CA ALA A 20 -17.64 -5.95 -8.45
C ALA A 20 -16.59 -6.07 -9.56
N THR A 21 -16.00 -4.94 -9.95
CA THR A 21 -14.83 -4.93 -10.82
C THR A 21 -13.59 -5.29 -10.00
N GLY A 22 -12.75 -6.12 -10.59
CA GLY A 22 -11.82 -7.00 -9.91
C GLY A 22 -10.79 -6.31 -9.01
N ALA A 23 -10.59 -6.92 -7.85
CA ALA A 23 -9.38 -6.74 -7.06
C ALA A 23 -8.19 -7.30 -7.85
N GLY A 24 -7.40 -6.41 -8.44
CA GLY A 24 -6.04 -6.73 -8.88
C GLY A 24 -5.16 -6.95 -7.66
N GLY A 25 -5.25 -8.14 -7.06
CA GLY A 25 -4.37 -8.57 -5.98
C GLY A 25 -2.98 -8.91 -6.52
N GLY A 26 -2.16 -7.89 -6.75
CA GLY A 26 -0.71 -8.05 -6.84
C GLY A 26 -0.16 -8.33 -5.45
N GLY A 27 -0.26 -9.58 -5.00
CA GLY A 27 0.36 -10.07 -3.78
C GLY A 27 1.87 -10.22 -3.96
N GLY A 28 2.58 -9.11 -4.08
CA GLY A 28 4.02 -9.06 -3.88
C GLY A 28 4.26 -8.92 -2.38
N GLY A 29 4.42 -10.05 -1.68
CA GLY A 29 4.92 -10.03 -0.31
C GLY A 29 6.30 -9.39 -0.34
N GLY A 30 6.45 -8.26 0.34
CA GLY A 30 7.68 -7.49 0.42
C GLY A 30 8.85 -8.38 0.82
N GLY A 31 9.60 -8.84 -0.18
CA GLY A 31 10.88 -9.50 0.03
C GLY A 31 11.78 -8.46 0.69
N GLY A 32 12.20 -8.74 1.92
CA GLY A 32 13.05 -7.86 2.71
C GLY A 32 14.34 -7.50 1.97
N ALA A 33 14.33 -6.38 1.26
CA ALA A 33 15.51 -5.77 0.67
C ALA A 33 16.21 -4.80 1.64
N GLY A 34 15.63 -4.57 2.83
CA GLY A 34 16.31 -3.96 3.95
C GLY A 34 17.21 -4.99 4.61
N GLY A 35 18.53 -4.84 4.47
CA GLY A 35 19.50 -5.56 5.26
C GLY A 35 19.35 -5.21 6.74
N GLY A 36 18.35 -5.80 7.40
CA GLY A 36 18.26 -5.81 8.84
C GLY A 36 19.46 -6.57 9.38
N ASP A 37 20.09 -6.03 10.40
CA ASP A 37 21.04 -6.82 11.18
C ASP A 37 20.32 -8.03 11.79
N GLU A 38 21.11 -9.04 12.15
CA GLU A 38 20.60 -10.30 12.71
C GLU A 38 19.73 -10.05 13.96
N GLU A 39 20.05 -8.98 14.70
CA GLU A 39 19.29 -8.50 15.86
C GLU A 39 17.89 -8.02 15.48
N THR A 40 17.75 -7.10 14.51
CA THR A 40 16.43 -6.61 14.06
C THR A 40 15.56 -7.76 13.52
N THR A 41 16.18 -8.71 12.83
CA THR A 41 15.48 -9.91 12.33
C THR A 41 15.02 -10.83 13.47
N SER A 42 15.84 -10.95 14.52
CA SER A 42 15.48 -11.68 15.75
C SER A 42 14.34 -11.00 16.50
N LEU A 43 14.34 -9.67 16.58
CA LEU A 43 13.30 -8.88 17.24
C LEU A 43 11.94 -8.99 16.53
N ARG A 44 11.92 -8.86 15.19
CA ARG A 44 10.71 -9.08 14.38
C ARG A 44 10.07 -10.44 14.65
N SER A 45 10.90 -11.49 14.65
CA SER A 45 10.44 -12.88 14.80
C SER A 45 9.86 -13.18 16.19
N ARG A 46 10.24 -12.39 17.21
CA ARG A 46 9.77 -12.54 18.59
C ARG A 46 8.59 -11.64 18.93
N ASP A 47 8.28 -10.65 18.08
CA ASP A 47 7.20 -9.70 18.35
C ASP A 47 5.83 -10.28 17.91
N PRO A 48 4.87 -10.39 18.83
CA PRO A 48 3.56 -10.98 18.54
C PRO A 48 2.72 -10.11 17.58
N ASP A 49 2.90 -8.78 17.57
CA ASP A 49 2.18 -7.94 16.63
C ASP A 49 2.79 -8.02 15.23
N TYR A 50 4.12 -8.14 15.10
CA TYR A 50 4.74 -8.37 13.79
C TYR A 50 4.24 -9.68 13.16
N SER A 51 4.28 -10.78 13.91
CA SER A 51 3.79 -12.08 13.41
C SER A 51 2.29 -12.06 13.09
N ALA A 52 1.45 -11.43 13.92
CA ALA A 52 0.04 -11.25 13.65
C ALA A 52 -0.21 -10.37 12.40
N ALA A 53 0.55 -9.29 12.22
CA ALA A 53 0.48 -8.45 11.04
C ALA A 53 0.80 -9.26 9.77
N MET A 54 1.87 -10.06 9.79
CA MET A 54 2.24 -10.90 8.63
C MET A 54 1.20 -11.98 8.33
N ALA A 55 0.49 -12.49 9.34
CA ALA A 55 -0.66 -13.36 9.12
C ALA A 55 -1.84 -12.61 8.46
N ALA A 56 -2.13 -11.39 8.92
CA ALA A 56 -3.17 -10.52 8.35
C ALA A 56 -2.86 -10.06 6.92
N VAL A 57 -1.58 -9.86 6.55
CA VAL A 57 -1.16 -9.57 5.17
C VAL A 57 -1.62 -10.68 4.22
N LYS A 58 -1.50 -11.96 4.63
CA LYS A 58 -1.91 -13.11 3.78
C LYS A 58 -3.41 -13.11 3.49
N THR A 59 -4.21 -12.60 4.40
CA THR A 59 -5.67 -12.49 4.25
C THR A 59 -6.10 -11.11 3.77
N GLN A 60 -5.16 -10.22 3.48
CA GLN A 60 -5.40 -8.82 3.09
C GLN A 60 -6.28 -8.05 4.09
N ASP A 61 -6.21 -8.40 5.38
CA ASP A 61 -6.90 -7.68 6.45
C ASP A 61 -6.06 -6.45 6.83
N TRP A 62 -6.08 -5.44 5.95
CA TRP A 62 -5.24 -4.25 6.07
C TRP A 62 -5.53 -3.43 7.32
N GLN A 63 -6.78 -3.45 7.81
CA GLN A 63 -7.14 -2.84 9.10
C GLN A 63 -6.36 -3.48 10.24
N GLN A 64 -6.29 -4.82 10.28
CA GLN A 64 -5.51 -5.53 11.28
C GLN A 64 -4.01 -5.30 11.09
N VAL A 65 -3.50 -5.27 9.85
CA VAL A 65 -2.09 -4.95 9.60
C VAL A 65 -1.73 -3.58 10.15
N VAL A 66 -2.53 -2.54 9.87
CA VAL A 66 -2.30 -1.19 10.40
C VAL A 66 -2.29 -1.17 11.93
N ALA A 67 -3.26 -1.82 12.58
CA ALA A 67 -3.33 -1.86 14.04
C ALA A 67 -2.09 -2.54 14.66
N ARG A 68 -1.71 -3.70 14.12
CA ARG A 68 -0.58 -4.50 14.60
C ARG A 68 0.76 -3.82 14.31
N MET A 69 0.97 -3.36 13.08
CA MET A 69 2.19 -2.66 12.69
C MET A 69 2.33 -1.30 13.39
N GLY A 70 1.22 -0.62 13.69
CA GLY A 70 1.23 0.61 14.49
C GLY A 70 1.72 0.39 15.92
N ALA A 71 1.37 -0.74 16.55
CA ALA A 71 1.90 -1.11 17.85
C ALA A 71 3.37 -1.57 17.78
N TYR A 72 3.71 -2.36 16.75
CA TYR A 72 5.07 -2.84 16.50
C TYR A 72 6.06 -1.68 16.32
N THR A 73 5.77 -0.76 15.41
CA THR A 73 6.66 0.39 15.08
C THR A 73 6.87 1.36 16.23
N GLN A 74 5.97 1.39 17.22
CA GLN A 74 6.21 2.14 18.46
C GLN A 74 7.25 1.48 19.36
N ARG A 75 7.28 0.14 19.41
CA ARG A 75 8.29 -0.61 20.17
C ARG A 75 9.62 -0.71 19.43
N GLN A 76 9.57 -0.79 18.10
CA GLN A 76 10.72 -0.89 17.22
C GLN A 76 10.80 0.33 16.28
N PRO A 77 11.01 1.55 16.80
CA PRO A 77 10.98 2.76 15.99
C PRO A 77 12.12 2.85 14.98
N GLY A 78 13.18 2.04 15.14
CA GLY A 78 14.34 1.98 14.25
C GLY A 78 14.24 0.90 13.16
N ASP A 79 13.13 0.17 13.04
CA ASP A 79 12.96 -0.86 12.00
C ASP A 79 12.32 -0.26 10.74
N ALA A 80 13.14 -0.02 9.71
CA ALA A 80 12.68 0.52 8.44
C ALA A 80 11.67 -0.40 7.72
N ASP A 81 11.85 -1.73 7.81
CA ASP A 81 10.94 -2.70 7.19
C ASP A 81 9.57 -2.63 7.86
N GLY A 82 9.54 -2.47 9.19
CA GLY A 82 8.29 -2.30 9.94
C GLY A 82 7.51 -1.04 9.54
N TRP A 83 8.22 0.08 9.35
CA TRP A 83 7.60 1.30 8.82
C TRP A 83 7.15 1.14 7.36
N ASN A 84 7.89 0.40 6.53
CA ASN A 84 7.49 0.08 5.16
C ASN A 84 6.16 -0.69 5.11
N GLU A 85 6.01 -1.73 5.92
CA GLU A 85 4.79 -2.54 6.00
C GLU A 85 3.59 -1.73 6.52
N LEU A 86 3.80 -0.84 7.50
CA LEU A 86 2.76 0.07 7.96
C LEU A 86 2.31 1.02 6.84
N GLY A 87 3.27 1.59 6.10
CA GLY A 87 2.98 2.45 4.95
C GLY A 87 2.22 1.72 3.85
N HIS A 88 2.63 0.49 3.55
CA HIS A 88 1.98 -0.38 2.58
C HIS A 88 0.52 -0.66 2.96
N ALA A 89 0.27 -1.04 4.21
CA ALA A 89 -1.09 -1.30 4.68
C ALA A 89 -1.98 -0.06 4.58
N HIS A 90 -1.48 1.11 4.98
CA HIS A 90 -2.22 2.36 4.81
C HIS A 90 -2.54 2.68 3.34
N ARG A 91 -1.58 2.46 2.43
CA ARG A 91 -1.78 2.66 0.99
C ARG A 91 -2.86 1.74 0.43
N GLN A 92 -2.85 0.45 0.80
CA GLN A 92 -3.88 -0.51 0.38
C GLN A 92 -5.28 -0.09 0.82
N MET A 93 -5.40 0.62 1.96
CA MET A 93 -6.66 1.19 2.44
C MET A 93 -7.04 2.53 1.81
N GLY A 94 -6.23 3.10 0.91
CA GLY A 94 -6.45 4.43 0.36
C GLY A 94 -6.02 5.58 1.29
N ASN A 95 -5.44 5.27 2.45
CA ASN A 95 -5.03 6.24 3.46
C ASN A 95 -3.68 6.86 3.10
N MET A 96 -3.65 7.75 2.10
CA MET A 96 -2.40 8.24 1.51
C MET A 96 -1.52 9.04 2.48
N GLN A 97 -2.08 9.94 3.29
CA GLN A 97 -1.27 10.73 4.22
C GLN A 97 -0.48 9.88 5.23
N PRO A 98 -1.10 8.95 5.99
CA PRO A 98 -0.35 8.09 6.89
C PRO A 98 0.59 7.13 6.16
N ALA A 99 0.26 6.70 4.93
CA ALA A 99 1.18 5.90 4.12
C ALA A 99 2.49 6.66 3.83
N LEU A 100 2.38 7.89 3.30
CA LEU A 100 3.53 8.75 3.02
C LEU A 100 4.36 9.04 4.27
N ALA A 101 3.71 9.27 5.42
CA ALA A 101 4.40 9.51 6.68
C ALA A 101 5.21 8.29 7.14
N ALA A 102 4.66 7.08 7.00
CA ALA A 102 5.37 5.84 7.34
C ALA A 102 6.56 5.58 6.38
N TYR A 103 6.39 5.80 5.07
CA TYR A 103 7.48 5.71 4.11
C TYR A 103 8.60 6.72 4.38
N ASP A 104 8.26 7.97 4.72
CA ASP A 104 9.25 8.99 5.13
C ASP A 104 10.04 8.55 6.37
N LYS A 105 9.36 7.94 7.36
CA LYS A 105 10.06 7.35 8.53
C LYS A 105 11.00 6.23 8.12
N ALA A 106 10.56 5.30 7.26
CA ALA A 106 11.38 4.20 6.77
C ALA A 106 12.63 4.71 6.02
N LEU A 107 12.49 5.70 5.14
CA LEU A 107 13.62 6.29 4.40
C LEU A 107 14.56 7.13 5.28
N LYS A 108 14.07 7.73 6.37
CA LYS A 108 14.94 8.38 7.37
C LYS A 108 15.83 7.40 8.11
N ILE A 109 15.34 6.18 8.34
CA ILE A 109 16.10 5.10 8.97
C ILE A 109 17.06 4.46 7.97
N ASN A 110 16.54 4.09 6.79
CA ASN A 110 17.32 3.48 5.72
C ASN A 110 17.02 4.19 4.38
N PRO A 111 17.85 5.19 4.00
CA PRO A 111 17.68 5.91 2.74
C PRO A 111 17.91 5.07 1.48
N LYS A 112 18.38 3.83 1.62
CA LYS A 112 18.64 2.90 0.50
C LYS A 112 17.63 1.76 0.45
N HIS A 113 16.54 1.85 1.21
CA HIS A 113 15.53 0.80 1.26
C HIS A 113 14.76 0.73 -0.06
N ARG A 114 15.06 -0.30 -0.86
CA ARG A 114 14.48 -0.48 -2.21
C ARG A 114 12.96 -0.64 -2.19
N GLY A 115 12.43 -1.52 -1.35
CA GLY A 115 10.97 -1.72 -1.22
C GLY A 115 10.19 -0.43 -0.88
N VAL A 116 10.75 0.46 -0.05
CA VAL A 116 10.10 1.75 0.23
C VAL A 116 10.06 2.64 -1.01
N HIS A 117 11.14 2.72 -1.80
CA HIS A 117 11.13 3.50 -3.03
C HIS A 117 10.10 2.97 -4.04
N GLU A 118 9.98 1.65 -4.18
CA GLU A 118 8.93 1.03 -5.01
C GLU A 118 7.53 1.44 -4.52
N TYR A 119 7.23 1.17 -3.25
CA TYR A 119 5.91 1.39 -2.71
C TYR A 119 5.51 2.86 -2.61
N LEU A 120 6.46 3.75 -2.36
CA LEU A 120 6.28 5.19 -2.40
C LEU A 120 6.00 5.66 -3.85
N GLY A 121 6.73 5.13 -4.84
CA GLY A 121 6.48 5.43 -6.25
C GLY A 121 5.07 5.03 -6.69
N GLU A 122 4.64 3.84 -6.32
CA GLU A 122 3.28 3.36 -6.56
C GLU A 122 2.21 4.15 -5.79
N ALA A 123 2.50 4.61 -4.56
CA ALA A 123 1.60 5.52 -3.83
C ALA A 123 1.42 6.85 -4.58
N TYR A 124 2.50 7.40 -5.16
CA TYR A 124 2.42 8.58 -6.02
C TYR A 124 1.58 8.33 -7.27
N LEU A 125 1.65 7.16 -7.89
CA LEU A 125 0.77 6.80 -9.01
C LEU A 125 -0.71 6.77 -8.60
N GLN A 126 -1.04 6.24 -7.43
CA GLN A 126 -2.43 6.23 -6.91
C GLN A 126 -2.97 7.65 -6.69
N MET A 127 -2.10 8.59 -6.29
CA MET A 127 -2.43 10.02 -6.18
C MET A 127 -2.37 10.77 -7.53
N GLY A 128 -1.90 10.12 -8.60
CA GLY A 128 -1.72 10.72 -9.93
C GLY A 128 -0.47 11.58 -10.11
N ASP A 129 0.46 11.56 -9.16
CA ASP A 129 1.73 12.28 -9.20
C ASP A 129 2.82 11.46 -9.89
N VAL A 130 2.66 11.27 -11.21
CA VAL A 130 3.63 10.52 -12.04
C VAL A 130 5.07 11.08 -11.93
N PRO A 131 5.30 12.41 -11.90
CA PRO A 131 6.65 12.94 -11.74
C PRO A 131 7.37 12.45 -10.48
N LYS A 132 6.68 12.35 -9.35
CA LYS A 132 7.30 11.79 -8.13
C LYS A 132 7.50 10.28 -8.20
N ALA A 133 6.59 9.54 -8.83
CA ALA A 133 6.81 8.12 -9.08
C ALA A 133 8.10 7.87 -9.90
N GLU A 134 8.36 8.69 -10.92
CA GLU A 134 9.61 8.63 -11.70
C GLU A 134 10.86 9.05 -10.91
N GLN A 135 10.71 9.90 -9.90
CA GLN A 135 11.82 10.23 -8.99
C GLN A 135 12.23 9.01 -8.17
N GLU A 136 11.27 8.26 -7.62
CA GLU A 136 11.55 7.03 -6.89
C GLU A 136 12.15 5.95 -7.80
N LEU A 137 11.69 5.84 -9.06
CA LEU A 137 12.30 4.94 -10.03
C LEU A 137 13.78 5.28 -10.31
N LYS A 138 14.11 6.58 -10.40
CA LYS A 138 15.51 7.04 -10.52
C LYS A 138 16.34 6.76 -9.28
N ALA A 139 15.72 6.76 -8.09
CA ALA A 139 16.41 6.36 -6.87
C ALA A 139 16.75 4.86 -6.93
N LEU A 140 15.79 4.01 -7.32
CA LEU A 140 16.01 2.58 -7.52
C LEU A 140 17.08 2.28 -8.57
N ASP A 141 17.08 2.98 -9.70
CA ASP A 141 18.11 2.84 -10.75
C ASP A 141 19.53 3.02 -10.20
N LYS A 142 19.73 4.02 -9.32
CA LYS A 142 21.01 4.25 -8.64
C LYS A 142 21.37 3.17 -7.61
N LEU A 143 20.37 2.56 -6.97
CA LEU A 143 20.56 1.53 -5.95
C LEU A 143 20.73 0.13 -6.54
N CYS A 144 20.29 -0.07 -7.78
CA CYS A 144 20.16 -1.37 -8.44
C CYS A 144 21.04 -1.46 -9.71
N PHE A 145 22.36 -1.35 -9.53
CA PHE A 145 23.34 -1.33 -10.63
C PHE A 145 23.29 -2.56 -11.55
N PHE A 146 22.91 -3.74 -11.02
CA PHE A 146 22.71 -4.96 -11.80
C PHE A 146 21.23 -5.33 -11.98
N GLY A 147 20.33 -4.36 -11.76
CA GLY A 147 18.88 -4.58 -11.70
C GLY A 147 18.42 -5.09 -10.33
N CYS A 148 17.15 -4.84 -10.03
CA CYS A 148 16.44 -5.38 -8.89
C CYS A 148 14.96 -5.53 -9.26
N GLU A 149 14.24 -6.36 -8.50
CA GLU A 149 12.82 -6.62 -8.70
C GLU A 149 12.02 -5.32 -8.55
N GLU A 150 12.32 -4.53 -7.52
CA GLU A 150 11.63 -3.28 -7.19
C GLU A 150 11.69 -2.25 -8.32
N TYR A 151 12.84 -2.13 -8.99
CA TYR A 151 12.98 -1.26 -10.16
C TYR A 151 12.07 -1.73 -11.30
N SER A 152 12.06 -3.04 -11.56
CA SER A 152 11.30 -3.63 -12.66
C SER A 152 9.80 -3.46 -12.43
N ASP A 153 9.35 -3.66 -11.19
CA ASP A 153 7.95 -3.56 -10.80
C ASP A 153 7.46 -2.11 -10.83
N LEU A 154 8.19 -1.18 -10.21
CA LEU A 154 7.79 0.23 -10.27
C LEU A 154 7.79 0.75 -11.72
N LYS A 155 8.78 0.37 -12.53
CA LYS A 155 8.82 0.73 -13.96
C LYS A 155 7.58 0.24 -14.69
N LYS A 156 7.20 -1.02 -14.49
CA LYS A 156 6.00 -1.62 -15.09
C LYS A 156 4.72 -0.91 -14.62
N SER A 157 4.62 -0.57 -13.35
CA SER A 157 3.50 0.18 -12.78
C SER A 157 3.36 1.57 -13.42
N ILE A 158 4.46 2.31 -13.58
CA ILE A 158 4.47 3.63 -14.25
C ILE A 158 4.04 3.50 -15.72
N ASP A 159 4.62 2.55 -16.45
CA ASP A 159 4.32 2.35 -17.88
C ASP A 159 2.85 1.97 -18.09
N SER A 160 2.29 1.13 -17.20
CA SER A 160 0.88 0.72 -17.24
C SER A 160 -0.06 1.89 -16.93
N TYR A 161 0.27 2.71 -15.92
CA TYR A 161 -0.50 3.90 -15.57
C TYR A 161 -0.60 4.89 -16.74
N LYS A 162 0.53 5.20 -17.38
CA LYS A 162 0.58 6.12 -18.53
C LYS A 162 -0.26 5.65 -19.71
N LYS A 163 -0.15 4.36 -20.06
CA LYS A 163 -0.98 3.75 -21.12
C LYS A 163 -2.46 3.85 -20.79
N GLY A 164 -2.84 3.57 -19.55
CA GLY A 164 -4.23 3.68 -19.09
C GLY A 164 -4.78 5.11 -19.16
N LYS A 165 -3.95 6.14 -18.91
CA LYS A 165 -4.34 7.55 -19.05
C LYS A 165 -4.50 7.96 -20.51
N GLN A 166 -3.60 7.52 -21.39
CA GLN A 166 -3.68 7.78 -22.83
C GLN A 166 -4.93 7.16 -23.44
N ALA A 167 -5.26 5.91 -23.09
CA ALA A 167 -6.46 5.22 -23.58
C ALA A 167 -7.78 5.89 -23.16
N LYS A 168 -7.80 6.65 -22.05
CA LYS A 168 -8.97 7.41 -21.59
C LYS A 168 -9.08 8.81 -22.20
N ALA A 169 -8.01 9.28 -22.85
CA ALA A 169 -7.94 10.61 -23.46
C ALA A 169 -8.20 10.57 -24.98
N SER A 170 -8.17 9.38 -25.58
CA SER A 170 -8.56 9.09 -26.97
C SER A 170 -10.04 8.76 -27.08
#